data_AF-A0A7W0AP65-F1
#
_entry.id   AF-A0A7W0AP65-F1
#
_cell.length_a   1.000
_cell.length_b   1.000
_cell.length_c   1.000
_cell.angle_alpha   90.00
_cell.angle_beta   90.00
_cell.angle_gamma   90.00
#
_symmetry.space_group_name_H-M   'P 1'
#
loop_
_entity.id
_entity.type
_entity.pdbx_description
1 polymer ?
#
loop_
_entity_poly.entity_id
_entity_poly.type
_entity_poly.pdbx_seq_one_letter_code
_entity_poly.pdbx_strand_id
1 'polypeptide(L)'
;PEARAALRAAEEIAPEHLQLVGSEVEALAGRVRNAGCLFVGSGAGTAFGDYVAGSNHVLPTGGAARFQSALSASTFRRRMARVSLSEGAAARLAPAGAAVARAEGFPVHAESMERRA
;
A
#
# COMPACT_ATOMS: atom_id res chain seq x y z
N PRO A 1 1.96 12.43 -26.28
CA PRO A 1 2.31 13.43 -25.23
C PRO A 1 1.10 13.81 -24.36
N GLU A 2 -0.04 14.02 -25.02
CA GLU A 2 -1.32 14.35 -24.40
C GLU A 2 -1.86 13.24 -23.50
N ALA A 3 -1.87 11.98 -23.95
CA ALA A 3 -2.30 10.83 -23.13
C ALA A 3 -1.56 10.74 -21.78
N ARG A 4 -0.25 11.01 -21.78
CA ARG A 4 0.56 11.04 -20.55
C ARG A 4 0.26 12.27 -19.68
N ALA A 5 -0.08 13.41 -20.28
CA ALA A 5 -0.47 14.61 -19.55
C ALA A 5 -1.86 14.44 -18.90
N ALA A 6 -2.81 13.88 -19.65
CA ALA A 6 -4.14 13.53 -19.14
C ALA A 6 -4.05 12.53 -17.98
N LEU A 7 -3.26 11.47 -18.12
CA LEU A 7 -3.02 10.53 -17.02
C LEU A 7 -2.42 11.24 -15.79
N ARG A 8 -1.41 12.09 -15.96
CA ARG A 8 -0.82 12.84 -14.83
C ARG A 8 -1.86 13.71 -14.11
N ALA A 9 -2.69 14.42 -14.87
CA ALA A 9 -3.76 15.24 -14.30
C ALA A 9 -4.78 14.38 -13.51
N ALA A 10 -5.17 13.23 -14.06
CA ALA A 10 -6.03 12.29 -13.35
C ALA A 10 -5.37 11.76 -12.06
N GLU A 11 -4.09 11.38 -12.10
CA GLU A 11 -3.38 10.89 -10.91
C GLU A 11 -3.16 11.96 -9.83
N GLU A 12 -3.13 13.24 -10.22
CA GLU A 12 -3.11 14.37 -9.29
C GLU A 12 -4.47 14.57 -8.61
N ILE A 13 -5.57 14.27 -9.29
CA ILE A 13 -6.89 14.25 -8.66
C ILE A 13 -7.01 13.07 -7.69
N ALA A 14 -6.36 11.94 -8.02
CA ALA A 14 -6.47 10.67 -7.29
C ALA A 14 -7.94 10.24 -7.10
N PRO A 15 -8.63 10.00 -8.22
CA PRO A 15 -10.08 9.82 -8.23
C PRO A 15 -10.50 8.52 -7.55
N GLU A 16 -11.76 8.49 -7.12
CA GLU A 16 -12.44 7.27 -6.66
C GLU A 16 -12.48 6.23 -7.80
N HIS A 17 -12.96 6.62 -8.97
CA HIS A 17 -13.03 5.80 -10.17
C HIS A 17 -12.23 6.46 -11.30
N LEU A 18 -11.36 5.70 -11.98
CA LEU A 18 -10.63 6.15 -13.17
C LEU A 18 -10.97 5.22 -14.34
N GLN A 19 -11.49 5.77 -15.44
CA GLN A 19 -11.68 5.02 -16.68
C GLN A 19 -10.74 5.54 -17.77
N LEU A 20 -9.98 4.64 -18.38
CA LEU A 20 -9.13 4.93 -19.53
C LEU A 20 -9.82 4.45 -20.80
N VAL A 21 -10.08 5.37 -21.72
CA VAL A 21 -10.76 5.10 -23.00
C VAL A 21 -9.93 5.66 -24.14
N GLY A 22 -9.51 4.79 -25.06
CA GLY A 22 -8.68 5.13 -26.21
C GLY A 22 -7.33 4.40 -26.15
N SER A 23 -6.89 3.87 -27.29
CA SER A 23 -5.73 2.96 -27.38
C SER A 23 -4.45 3.51 -26.74
N GLU A 24 -4.17 4.81 -26.92
CA GLU A 24 -2.98 5.43 -26.33
C GLU A 24 -3.02 5.53 -24.80
N VAL A 25 -4.18 5.82 -24.21
CA VAL A 25 -4.33 5.92 -22.74
C VAL A 25 -4.50 4.55 -22.09
N GLU A 26 -5.18 3.62 -22.76
CA GLU A 26 -5.31 2.23 -22.31
C GLU A 26 -3.95 1.55 -22.19
N ALA A 27 -3.03 1.81 -23.13
CA ALA A 27 -1.64 1.33 -23.06
C ALA A 27 -0.86 1.85 -21.85
N LEU A 28 -1.38 2.87 -21.13
CA LEU A 28 -0.79 3.42 -19.91
C LEU A 28 -1.40 2.82 -18.63
N ALA A 29 -2.36 1.89 -18.70
CA ALA A 29 -3.05 1.34 -17.53
C ALA A 29 -2.09 0.81 -16.45
N GLY A 30 -1.03 0.08 -16.86
CA GLY A 30 -0.01 -0.44 -15.93
C GLY A 30 0.87 0.63 -15.27
N ARG A 31 0.70 1.91 -15.63
CA ARG A 31 1.41 3.05 -15.05
C ARG A 31 0.57 3.84 -14.04
N VAL A 32 -0.72 3.51 -13.90
CA VAL A 32 -1.62 4.11 -12.91
C VAL A 32 -1.17 3.70 -11.50
N ARG A 33 -1.10 4.67 -10.60
CA ARG A 33 -0.69 4.56 -9.19
C ARG A 33 -1.78 5.07 -8.26
N ASN A 34 -2.56 6.07 -8.68
CA ASN A 34 -3.58 6.71 -7.84
C ASN A 34 -4.99 6.61 -8.48
N ALA A 35 -5.76 5.60 -8.08
CA ALA A 35 -7.20 5.49 -8.33
C ALA A 35 -7.80 4.49 -7.33
N GLY A 36 -9.04 4.71 -6.88
CA GLY A 36 -9.76 3.72 -6.05
C GLY A 36 -10.07 2.44 -6.84
N CYS A 37 -10.56 2.60 -8.07
CA CYS A 37 -10.74 1.51 -9.03
C CYS A 37 -10.39 1.98 -10.45
N LEU A 38 -9.67 1.15 -11.20
CA LEU A 38 -9.25 1.41 -12.58
C LEU A 38 -10.08 0.57 -13.56
N PHE A 39 -10.67 1.25 -14.53
CA PHE A 39 -11.40 0.68 -15.65
C PHE A 39 -10.62 0.94 -16.96
N VAL A 40 -10.50 -0.07 -17.81
CA VAL A 40 -9.71 0.01 -19.05
C VAL A 40 -10.56 -0.41 -20.24
N GLY A 41 -10.75 0.50 -21.19
CA GLY A 41 -11.54 0.29 -22.40
C GLY A 41 -12.96 0.87 -22.31
N SER A 42 -13.54 1.11 -23.49
CA SER A 42 -14.92 1.61 -23.63
C SER A 42 -15.97 0.62 -23.11
N GLY A 43 -15.69 -0.68 -23.17
CA GLY A 43 -16.58 -1.73 -22.66
C GLY A 43 -16.56 -1.91 -21.14
N ALA A 44 -15.54 -1.41 -20.46
CA ALA A 44 -15.37 -1.54 -19.00
C ALA A 44 -16.03 -0.38 -18.25
N GLY A 45 -17.32 -0.10 -18.52
CA GLY A 45 -18.03 0.96 -17.81
C GLY A 45 -18.04 0.76 -16.29
N THR A 46 -17.96 1.85 -15.53
CA THR A 46 -17.91 1.85 -14.05
C THR A 46 -19.00 0.99 -13.41
N ALA A 47 -20.21 1.00 -13.99
CA ALA A 47 -21.34 0.19 -13.52
C ALA A 47 -21.03 -1.31 -13.44
N PHE A 48 -20.17 -1.86 -14.31
CA PHE A 48 -19.76 -3.26 -14.17
C PHE A 48 -18.98 -3.47 -12.87
N GLY A 49 -18.06 -2.56 -12.53
CA GLY A 49 -17.32 -2.60 -11.27
C GLY A 49 -18.19 -2.43 -10.03
N ASP A 50 -19.24 -1.61 -10.15
CA ASP A 50 -20.15 -1.33 -9.06
C ASP A 50 -21.04 -2.51 -8.69
N TYR A 51 -21.32 -3.40 -9.64
CA TYR A 51 -22.37 -4.41 -9.47
C TYR A 51 -21.92 -5.85 -9.68
N VAL A 52 -21.04 -6.16 -10.64
CA VAL A 52 -20.89 -7.56 -11.10
C VAL A 52 -19.48 -8.00 -11.49
N ALA A 53 -18.55 -7.08 -11.74
CA ALA A 53 -17.18 -7.43 -12.15
C ALA A 53 -16.34 -8.04 -11.02
N GLY A 54 -16.83 -8.02 -9.78
CA GLY A 54 -16.18 -8.61 -8.60
C GLY A 54 -15.20 -7.69 -7.87
N SER A 55 -15.05 -6.44 -8.33
CA SER A 55 -14.43 -5.36 -7.54
C SER A 55 -15.32 -4.96 -6.36
N ASN A 56 -14.76 -4.22 -5.40
CA ASN A 56 -15.53 -3.61 -4.31
C ASN A 56 -15.79 -2.13 -4.64
N HIS A 57 -17.04 -1.68 -4.57
CA HIS A 57 -17.41 -0.29 -4.87
C HIS A 57 -17.32 0.65 -3.67
N VAL A 58 -16.90 0.15 -2.49
CA VAL A 58 -16.59 1.01 -1.34
C VAL A 58 -15.15 1.47 -1.52
N LEU A 59 -15.00 2.65 -2.12
CA LEU A 59 -13.74 3.21 -2.57
C LEU A 59 -13.36 4.50 -1.84
N PRO A 60 -12.06 4.85 -1.78
CA PRO A 60 -11.62 6.12 -1.22
C PRO A 60 -11.98 7.30 -2.14
N THR A 61 -12.60 8.33 -1.57
CA THR A 61 -13.02 9.57 -2.26
C THR A 61 -12.18 10.78 -1.83
N GLY A 62 -12.39 11.94 -2.45
CA GLY A 62 -11.75 13.20 -2.03
C GLY A 62 -10.21 13.20 -2.15
N GLY A 63 -9.65 12.43 -3.09
CA GLY A 63 -8.21 12.28 -3.28
C GLY A 63 -7.55 11.24 -2.35
N ALA A 64 -8.33 10.53 -1.52
CA ALA A 64 -7.79 9.56 -0.57
C ALA A 64 -7.18 8.31 -1.25
N ALA A 65 -7.44 8.08 -2.55
CA ALA A 65 -6.77 7.03 -3.33
C ALA A 65 -5.23 7.16 -3.37
N ARG A 66 -4.67 8.29 -2.93
CA ARG A 66 -3.22 8.49 -2.71
C ARG A 66 -2.64 7.62 -1.59
N PHE A 67 -3.45 7.23 -0.60
CA PHE A 67 -2.97 6.55 0.60
C PHE A 67 -3.94 5.51 1.18
N GLN A 68 -5.16 5.41 0.66
CA GLN A 68 -6.14 4.37 1.02
C GLN A 68 -6.39 3.42 -0.14
N SER A 69 -6.70 2.17 0.20
CA SER A 69 -7.18 1.15 -0.74
C SER A 69 -8.70 1.06 -0.74
N ALA A 70 -9.26 0.49 -1.81
CA ALA A 70 -10.62 -0.05 -1.80
C ALA A 70 -10.86 -0.96 -0.60
N LEU A 71 -12.11 -1.01 -0.12
CA LEU A 71 -12.52 -1.98 0.89
C LEU A 71 -12.22 -3.41 0.39
N SER A 72 -11.57 -4.21 1.23
CA SER A 72 -11.25 -5.59 0.88
C SER A 72 -11.34 -6.49 2.11
N ALA A 73 -11.17 -7.80 1.90
CA ALA A 73 -11.09 -8.75 3.01
C ALA A 73 -10.00 -8.38 4.03
N SER A 74 -8.91 -7.71 3.63
CA SER A 74 -7.87 -7.30 4.57
C SER A 74 -8.34 -6.20 5.52
N THR A 75 -9.32 -5.38 5.15
CA THR A 75 -9.90 -4.35 6.03
C THR A 75 -10.54 -4.95 7.28
N PHE A 76 -11.08 -6.17 7.17
CA PHE A 76 -11.70 -6.90 8.27
C PHE A 76 -10.71 -7.79 9.03
N ARG A 77 -9.41 -7.70 8.72
CA ARG A 77 -8.35 -8.50 9.36
C ARG A 77 -7.39 -7.60 10.12
N ARG A 78 -6.87 -8.10 11.24
CA ARG A 78 -5.78 -7.47 11.99
C ARG A 78 -4.45 -8.09 11.60
N ARG A 79 -3.47 -7.27 11.18
CA ARG A 79 -2.08 -7.71 10.97
C ARG A 79 -1.28 -7.55 12.27
N MET A 80 -0.64 -8.62 12.74
CA MET A 80 0.24 -8.61 13.91
C MET A 80 1.56 -9.28 13.55
N ALA A 81 2.69 -8.61 13.82
CA ALA A 81 4.00 -9.23 13.68
C ALA A 81 4.26 -10.16 14.88
N ARG A 82 4.86 -11.32 14.61
CA ARG A 82 5.33 -12.25 15.64
C ARG A 82 6.83 -12.42 15.50
N VAL A 83 7.57 -12.16 16.58
CA VAL A 83 9.01 -12.40 16.66
C VAL A 83 9.23 -13.64 17.54
N SER A 84 10.06 -14.56 17.07
CA SER A 84 10.49 -15.74 17.81
C SER A 84 11.97 -15.97 17.52
N LEU A 85 12.78 -16.07 18.56
CA LEU A 85 14.22 -16.25 18.45
C LEU A 85 14.55 -17.72 18.64
N SER A 86 15.39 -18.27 17.76
CA SER A 86 15.96 -19.60 17.97
C SER A 86 16.94 -19.57 19.13
N GLU A 87 17.31 -20.76 19.61
CA GLU A 87 18.42 -20.89 20.55
C GLU A 87 19.68 -20.19 20.00
N GLY A 88 20.36 -19.45 20.88
CA GLY A 88 21.54 -18.64 20.56
C GLY A 88 21.30 -17.41 19.68
N ALA A 89 20.09 -17.17 19.14
CA ALA A 89 19.86 -15.99 18.31
C ALA A 89 19.89 -14.68 19.12
N ALA A 90 19.39 -14.69 20.36
CA ALA A 90 19.48 -13.54 21.26
C ALA A 90 20.94 -13.13 21.50
N ALA A 91 21.82 -14.09 21.80
CA ALA A 91 23.25 -13.86 21.99
C ALA A 91 23.93 -13.21 20.77
N ARG A 92 23.55 -13.63 19.56
CA ARG A 92 24.11 -13.07 18.31
C ARG A 92 23.59 -11.66 18.00
N LEU A 93 22.34 -11.37 18.35
CA LEU A 93 21.69 -10.09 18.03
C LEU A 93 21.96 -9.01 19.07
N ALA A 94 22.12 -9.39 20.35
CA ALA A 94 22.25 -8.46 21.45
C ALA A 94 23.40 -7.44 21.29
N PRO A 95 24.62 -7.80 20.81
CA PRO A 95 25.70 -6.82 20.68
C PRO A 95 25.35 -5.66 19.74
N ALA A 96 24.78 -5.96 18.57
CA ALA A 96 24.37 -4.95 17.60
C ALA A 96 23.16 -4.14 18.11
N GLY A 97 22.15 -4.83 18.65
CA GLY A 97 20.94 -4.17 19.17
C GLY A 97 21.24 -3.26 20.36
N ALA A 98 22.10 -3.69 21.29
CA ALA A 98 22.50 -2.90 22.44
C ALA A 98 23.33 -1.67 22.05
N ALA A 99 24.20 -1.78 21.05
CA ALA A 99 24.95 -0.63 20.53
C ALA A 99 24.03 0.44 19.95
N VAL A 100 23.05 0.04 19.12
CA VAL A 100 22.03 0.96 18.57
C VAL A 100 21.20 1.59 19.68
N ALA A 101 20.69 0.77 20.61
CA ALA A 101 19.86 1.26 21.72
C ALA A 101 20.60 2.28 22.59
N ARG A 102 21.91 2.10 22.84
CA ARG A 102 22.72 3.11 23.56
C ARG A 102 22.90 4.39 22.74
N ALA A 103 23.17 4.27 21.44
CA ALA A 103 23.33 5.44 20.56
C ALA A 103 22.04 6.27 20.47
N GLU A 104 20.87 5.64 20.56
CA GLU A 104 19.56 6.30 20.59
C GLU A 104 19.14 6.82 21.98
N GLY A 105 19.95 6.60 23.03
CA GLY A 105 19.64 7.05 24.39
C GLY A 105 18.70 6.14 25.18
N PHE A 106 18.61 4.85 24.82
CA PHE A 106 17.78 3.84 25.48
C PHE A 106 18.60 2.76 26.23
N PRO A 107 19.32 3.10 27.32
CA PRO A 107 20.21 2.16 28.02
C PRO A 107 19.47 0.94 28.60
N VAL A 108 18.23 1.10 29.08
CA VAL A 108 17.43 -0.01 29.62
C VAL A 108 17.05 -1.03 28.53
N HIS A 109 16.88 -0.59 27.28
CA HIS A 109 16.65 -1.52 26.16
C HIS A 109 17.91 -2.32 25.83
N ALA A 110 19.08 -1.68 25.85
CA ALA A 110 20.37 -2.35 25.69
C ALA A 110 20.60 -3.41 26.77
N GLU A 111 20.43 -3.04 28.04
CA GLU A 111 20.55 -3.97 29.17
C GLU A 111 19.56 -5.14 29.07
N SER A 112 18.32 -4.88 28.64
CA SER A 112 17.31 -5.90 28.43
C SER A 112 17.76 -6.94 27.39
N MET A 113 18.38 -6.52 26.30
CA MET A 113 18.93 -7.43 25.29
C MET A 113 20.14 -8.22 25.82
N GLU A 114 21.07 -7.54 26.49
CA GLU A 114 22.29 -8.15 27.03
C GLU A 114 22.01 -9.19 28.12
N ARG A 115 20.98 -8.99 28.95
CA ARG A 115 20.56 -9.98 29.96
C ARG A 115 19.97 -11.27 29.39
N ARG A 116 19.56 -11.26 28.12
CA ARG A 116 18.97 -12.41 27.41
C ARG A 116 19.94 -13.03 26.40
N ALA A 117 21.09 -12.41 26.19
CA ALA A 117 22.20 -12.94 25.42
C ALA A 117 22.83 -14.11 26.17
#